data_AF-A0A2I0IJL1-F1
#
_entry.id   AF-A0A2I0IJL1-F1
#
_cell.length_a   1.000
_cell.length_b   1.000
_cell.length_c   1.000
_cell.angle_alpha   90.00
_cell.angle_beta   90.00
_cell.angle_gamma   90.00
#
_symmetry.space_group_name_H-M   'P 1'
#
loop_
_entity.id
_entity.type
_entity.pdbx_description
1 polymer ?
#
loop_
_entity_poly.entity_id
_entity_poly.type
_entity_poly.pdbx_seq_one_letter_code
_entity_poly.pdbx_strand_id
1 'polypeptide(L)'
;MRGYLHKPLSTTMEFIVESDKAELLERPVSPEMVIFYITQDTQKHPLLPELKAGGFRVTGRIPTLCSLSDPISGELVVETSVVPIQSIDVHLLRIESILSGERIVTETSLVQSTQIADGDVCRNMTLPIYVILPRLLTCPTSLAGPFSIEFKASIVITFESQLSKTHPKSDPRTPRLWMAMETLPLELIRTR
;
A
#
# COMPACT_ATOMS: atom_id res chain seq x y z
N MET A 1 -9.37 17.74 -43.59
CA MET A 1 -10.47 17.11 -42.83
C MET A 1 -10.07 17.14 -41.35
N ARG A 2 -10.66 18.04 -40.54
CA ARG A 2 -10.35 18.19 -39.10
C ARG A 2 -11.22 17.20 -38.33
N GLY A 3 -10.60 16.20 -37.69
CA GLY A 3 -11.29 15.20 -36.88
C GLY A 3 -11.94 15.86 -35.66
N TYR A 4 -13.27 15.84 -35.63
CA TYR A 4 -14.08 16.29 -34.51
C TYR A 4 -13.97 15.27 -33.36
N LEU A 5 -13.47 15.73 -32.22
CA LEU A 5 -13.73 15.22 -30.86
C LEU A 5 -13.53 13.70 -30.61
N HIS A 6 -12.27 13.25 -30.51
CA HIS A 6 -11.93 11.98 -29.87
C HIS A 6 -12.03 12.07 -28.34
N LYS A 7 -13.21 12.36 -27.78
CA LYS A 7 -13.43 12.14 -26.34
C LYS A 7 -13.84 10.68 -26.15
N PRO A 8 -13.10 9.88 -25.38
CA PRO A 8 -13.50 8.51 -25.08
C PRO A 8 -14.87 8.53 -24.37
N LEU A 9 -15.79 7.68 -24.83
CA LEU A 9 -17.03 7.40 -24.12
C LEU A 9 -16.69 6.63 -22.84
N SER A 10 -17.21 7.09 -21.70
CA SER A 10 -17.07 6.44 -20.40
C SER A 10 -18.46 6.20 -19.81
N THR A 11 -18.69 5.01 -19.30
CA THR A 11 -19.89 4.66 -18.53
C THR A 11 -19.46 4.32 -17.12
N THR A 12 -20.07 4.98 -16.13
CA THR A 12 -19.86 4.70 -14.71
C THR A 12 -21.12 4.06 -14.15
N MET A 13 -20.97 2.96 -13.40
CA MET A 13 -22.06 2.35 -12.63
C MET A 13 -21.70 2.43 -11.16
N GLU A 14 -22.59 3.00 -10.36
CA GLU A 14 -22.42 3.13 -8.91
C GLU A 14 -23.48 2.28 -8.21
N PHE A 15 -23.11 1.62 -7.12
CA PHE A 15 -24.03 0.88 -6.27
C PHE A 15 -23.74 1.22 -4.81
N ILE A 16 -24.81 1.34 -4.02
CA ILE A 16 -24.73 1.60 -2.59
C ILE A 16 -24.98 0.28 -1.89
N VAL A 17 -24.00 -0.17 -1.10
CA VAL A 17 -24.14 -1.35 -0.25
C VAL A 17 -24.47 -0.88 1.16
N GLU A 18 -25.69 -1.16 1.60
CA GLU A 18 -26.08 -1.05 3.00
C GLU A 18 -25.97 -2.43 3.63
N SER A 19 -25.04 -2.59 4.56
CA SER A 19 -25.01 -3.76 5.44
C SER A 19 -25.85 -3.48 6.69
N ASP A 20 -26.58 -4.48 7.15
CA ASP A 20 -27.12 -4.46 8.52
C ASP A 20 -25.97 -4.21 9.50
N LYS A 21 -26.28 -3.70 10.71
CA LYS A 21 -25.31 -3.45 11.80
C LYS A 21 -24.64 -4.74 12.34
N ALA A 22 -24.31 -5.68 11.47
CA ALA A 22 -23.61 -6.91 11.75
C ALA A 22 -22.21 -6.57 12.24
N GLU A 23 -22.02 -6.86 13.53
CA GLU A 23 -20.74 -7.02 14.21
C GLU A 23 -19.87 -5.75 14.27
N LEU A 24 -20.42 -4.69 14.85
CA LEU A 24 -19.56 -3.74 15.56
C LEU A 24 -18.81 -4.54 16.63
N LEU A 25 -17.54 -4.87 16.36
CA LEU A 25 -16.68 -5.58 17.29
C LEU A 25 -16.64 -4.80 18.61
N GLU A 26 -17.29 -5.34 19.65
CA GLU A 26 -17.31 -4.74 20.99
C GLU A 26 -15.97 -4.91 21.72
N ARG A 27 -15.07 -5.74 21.16
CA ARG A 27 -13.77 -6.02 21.77
C ARG A 27 -12.77 -4.90 21.45
N PRO A 28 -11.97 -4.43 22.42
CA PRO A 28 -10.75 -3.72 22.10
C PRO A 28 -9.89 -4.68 21.30
N VAL A 29 -9.84 -4.45 20.00
CA VAL A 29 -8.93 -5.17 19.12
C VAL A 29 -7.55 -4.67 19.47
N SER A 30 -6.78 -5.47 20.22
CA SER A 30 -5.33 -5.27 20.24
C SER A 30 -4.85 -5.53 18.81
N PRO A 31 -4.29 -4.53 18.09
CA PRO A 31 -3.85 -4.75 16.73
C PRO A 31 -2.78 -5.84 16.75
N GLU A 32 -3.02 -6.97 16.11
CA GLU A 32 -1.97 -7.97 15.92
C GLU A 32 -0.91 -7.33 15.02
N MET A 33 0.26 -7.09 15.60
CA MET A 33 1.39 -6.50 14.89
C MET A 33 2.09 -7.61 14.13
N VAL A 34 2.17 -7.47 12.81
CA VAL A 34 2.92 -8.39 11.96
C VAL A 34 4.28 -7.82 11.66
N ILE A 35 5.31 -8.65 11.81
CA ILE A 35 6.67 -8.31 11.44
C ILE A 35 6.83 -8.52 9.94
N PHE A 36 7.46 -7.56 9.28
CA PHE A 36 7.84 -7.65 7.89
C PHE A 36 9.33 -7.42 7.71
N TYR A 37 9.87 -7.94 6.61
CA TYR A 37 11.23 -7.71 6.19
C TYR A 37 11.27 -7.45 4.69
N ILE A 38 11.99 -6.41 4.28
CA ILE A 38 12.20 -6.04 2.89
C ILE A 38 13.67 -6.24 2.59
N THR A 39 13.94 -7.18 1.70
CA THR A 39 15.29 -7.50 1.23
C THR A 39 15.24 -7.71 -0.28
N GLN A 40 16.40 -7.86 -0.91
CA GLN A 40 16.49 -8.22 -2.32
C GLN A 40 15.73 -9.52 -2.66
N ASP A 41 15.68 -10.47 -1.73
CA ASP A 41 15.10 -11.79 -1.95
C ASP A 41 13.58 -11.81 -1.77
N THR A 42 12.99 -10.78 -1.15
CA THR A 42 11.53 -10.65 -1.03
C THR A 42 10.89 -9.97 -2.23
N GLN A 43 11.68 -9.42 -3.15
CA GLN A 43 11.15 -8.70 -4.31
C GLN A 43 10.77 -9.63 -5.46
N LYS A 44 9.60 -9.39 -6.04
CA LYS A 44 9.08 -10.15 -7.20
C LYS A 44 9.60 -9.66 -8.55
N HIS A 45 10.44 -8.63 -8.54
CA HIS A 45 11.03 -8.00 -9.71
C HIS A 45 12.52 -7.75 -9.47
N PRO A 46 13.34 -7.63 -10.52
CA PRO A 46 14.75 -7.31 -10.35
C PRO A 46 14.92 -5.92 -9.72
N LEU A 47 15.91 -5.81 -8.84
CA LEU A 47 16.39 -4.54 -8.31
C LEU A 47 17.68 -4.09 -9.00
N LEU A 48 18.14 -2.89 -8.64
CA LEU A 48 19.45 -2.34 -8.98
C LEU A 48 20.58 -3.38 -8.76
N PRO A 49 21.53 -3.54 -9.71
CA PRO A 49 22.64 -4.49 -9.57
C PRO A 49 23.46 -4.31 -8.29
N GLU A 50 23.64 -3.07 -7.85
CA GLU A 50 24.34 -2.69 -6.63
C GLU A 50 23.66 -3.30 -5.40
N LEU A 51 22.33 -3.27 -5.36
CA LEU A 51 21.54 -3.89 -4.29
C LEU A 51 21.66 -5.40 -4.31
N LYS A 52 21.79 -6.05 -5.48
CA LYS A 52 21.98 -7.51 -5.56
C LYS A 52 23.34 -7.97 -5.00
N ALA A 53 24.38 -7.15 -5.16
CA ALA A 53 25.73 -7.49 -4.74
C ALA A 53 25.99 -7.10 -3.27
N GLY A 54 25.52 -5.92 -2.85
CA GLY A 54 25.77 -5.38 -1.52
C GLY A 54 24.60 -5.47 -0.55
N GLY A 55 23.40 -5.76 -1.04
CA GLY A 55 22.21 -6.00 -0.23
C GLY A 55 21.57 -4.74 0.36
N PHE A 56 20.36 -4.94 0.86
CA PHE A 56 19.68 -4.06 1.80
C PHE A 56 18.76 -4.89 2.68
N ARG A 57 18.48 -4.40 3.87
CA ARG A 57 17.54 -5.01 4.81
C ARG A 57 16.81 -3.93 5.57
N VAL A 58 15.49 -3.94 5.44
CA VAL A 58 14.57 -3.13 6.24
C VAL A 58 13.66 -4.07 7.00
N THR A 59 13.52 -3.88 8.29
CA THR A 59 12.63 -4.66 9.16
C THR A 59 11.62 -3.72 9.78
N GLY A 60 10.45 -4.22 10.14
CA GLY A 60 9.46 -3.41 10.80
C GLY A 60 8.26 -4.20 11.26
N ARG A 61 7.31 -3.50 11.87
CA ARG A 61 6.04 -4.05 12.29
C ARG A 61 4.91 -3.06 12.05
N ILE A 62 3.78 -3.58 11.60
CA ILE A 62 2.58 -2.80 11.31
C ILE A 62 1.35 -3.66 11.65
N PRO A 63 0.21 -3.06 12.03
CA PRO A 63 -1.00 -3.82 12.30
C PRO A 63 -1.58 -4.40 11.01
N THR A 64 -2.15 -5.60 11.10
CA THR A 64 -3.02 -6.17 10.06
C THR A 64 -4.50 -5.84 10.25
N LEU A 65 -4.86 -5.23 11.38
CA LEU A 65 -6.22 -4.87 11.73
C LEU A 65 -6.24 -3.47 12.36
N CYS A 66 -7.06 -2.57 11.83
CA CYS A 66 -7.06 -1.16 12.21
C CYS A 66 -8.49 -0.59 12.25
N SER A 67 -8.81 0.15 13.32
CA SER A 67 -10.07 0.91 13.36
C SER A 67 -10.03 2.06 12.38
N LEU A 68 -11.15 2.33 11.72
CA LEU A 68 -11.33 3.53 10.88
C LEU A 68 -11.13 4.85 11.64
N SER A 69 -11.26 4.82 12.97
CA SER A 69 -11.07 5.98 13.84
C SER A 69 -9.61 6.17 14.25
N ASP A 70 -8.78 5.14 14.11
CA ASP A 70 -7.40 5.11 14.58
C ASP A 70 -6.41 5.24 13.41
N PRO A 71 -5.22 5.79 13.66
CA PRO A 71 -4.14 5.79 12.68
C PRO A 71 -3.50 4.40 12.56
N ILE A 72 -3.04 4.05 11.37
CA ILE A 72 -2.13 2.91 11.18
C ILE A 72 -0.82 3.24 11.91
N SER A 73 -0.55 2.54 13.00
CA SER A 73 0.56 2.82 13.91
C SER A 73 1.53 1.64 13.93
N GLY A 74 2.79 1.88 13.58
CA GLY A 74 3.83 0.85 13.51
C GLY A 74 5.22 1.48 13.57
N GLU A 75 6.22 0.71 13.18
CA GLU A 75 7.59 1.20 13.10
C GLU A 75 8.40 0.37 12.09
N LEU A 76 9.49 0.96 11.61
CA LEU A 76 10.47 0.25 10.79
C LEU A 76 11.88 0.72 11.11
N VAL A 77 12.87 -0.10 10.77
CA VAL A 77 14.29 0.18 10.89
C VAL A 77 14.95 -0.19 9.57
N VAL A 78 15.69 0.76 8.99
CA VAL A 78 16.64 0.45 7.92
C VAL A 78 17.89 -0.12 8.59
N GLU A 79 18.14 -1.41 8.46
CA GLU A 79 19.30 -2.03 9.10
C GLU A 79 20.53 -1.90 8.22
N THR A 80 20.39 -2.20 6.92
CA THR A 80 21.46 -2.06 5.93
C THR A 80 20.92 -1.56 4.60
N SER A 81 21.71 -0.76 3.88
CA SER A 81 21.47 -0.42 2.47
C SER A 81 22.75 0.12 1.84
N VAL A 82 23.23 -0.53 0.79
CA VAL A 82 24.42 -0.09 0.03
C VAL A 82 24.13 1.02 -0.97
N VAL A 83 22.86 1.20 -1.33
CA VAL A 83 22.40 2.33 -2.13
C VAL A 83 21.67 3.31 -1.20
N PRO A 84 21.87 4.63 -1.34
CA PRO A 84 21.08 5.61 -0.60
C PRO A 84 19.58 5.41 -0.79
N ILE A 85 18.81 5.48 0.29
CA ILE A 85 17.35 5.41 0.22
C ILE A 85 16.84 6.83 0.06
N GLN A 86 16.21 7.17 -1.07
CA GLN A 86 15.67 8.50 -1.32
C GLN A 86 14.41 8.80 -0.51
N SER A 87 13.50 7.83 -0.41
CA SER A 87 12.27 7.97 0.37
C SER A 87 11.76 6.64 0.87
N ILE A 88 10.97 6.70 1.94
CA ILE A 88 10.12 5.59 2.35
C ILE A 88 8.68 6.11 2.44
N ASP A 89 7.78 5.41 1.77
CA ASP A 89 6.39 5.78 1.61
C ASP A 89 5.49 4.63 2.07
N VAL A 90 4.38 4.95 2.72
CA VAL A 90 3.31 4.02 3.06
C VAL A 90 2.15 4.28 2.11
N HIS A 91 1.81 3.28 1.32
CA HIS A 91 0.68 3.31 0.39
C HIS A 91 -0.51 2.56 0.98
N LEU A 92 -1.64 3.24 1.11
CA LEU A 92 -2.92 2.61 1.39
C LEU A 92 -3.58 2.22 0.06
N LEU A 93 -3.79 0.93 -0.13
CA LEU A 93 -4.40 0.36 -1.33
C LEU A 93 -5.81 -0.13 -0.98
N ARG A 94 -6.78 0.19 -1.83
CA ARG A 94 -8.12 -0.38 -1.82
C ARG A 94 -8.22 -1.43 -2.92
N ILE A 95 -8.76 -2.59 -2.57
CA ILE A 95 -8.96 -3.72 -3.47
C ILE A 95 -10.46 -3.95 -3.53
N GLU A 96 -11.03 -3.83 -4.72
CA GLU A 96 -12.43 -4.08 -4.98
C GLU A 96 -12.55 -5.30 -5.87
N SER A 97 -13.38 -6.25 -5.46
CA SER A 97 -13.59 -7.48 -6.22
C SER A 97 -15.07 -7.71 -6.47
N ILE A 98 -15.42 -8.05 -7.70
CA ILE A 98 -16.77 -8.49 -8.08
C ILE A 98 -16.73 -9.89 -8.67
N LEU A 99 -17.71 -10.72 -8.33
CA LEU A 99 -17.98 -11.99 -8.98
C LEU A 99 -18.83 -11.75 -10.22
N SER A 100 -18.27 -12.05 -11.39
CA SER A 100 -18.93 -11.94 -12.69
C SER A 100 -18.94 -13.33 -13.36
N GLY A 101 -20.10 -14.00 -13.30
CA GLY A 101 -20.23 -15.40 -13.68
C GLY A 101 -19.39 -16.29 -12.76
N GLU A 102 -18.43 -17.02 -13.32
CA GLU A 102 -17.50 -17.90 -12.59
C GLU A 102 -16.13 -17.24 -12.30
N ARG A 103 -15.96 -15.94 -12.62
CA ARG A 103 -14.69 -15.23 -12.48
C ARG A 103 -14.79 -14.12 -11.46
N ILE A 104 -13.73 -13.96 -10.67
CA ILE A 104 -13.55 -12.79 -9.80
C ILE A 104 -12.76 -11.76 -10.59
N VAL A 105 -13.33 -10.58 -10.77
CA VAL A 105 -12.66 -9.41 -11.34
C VAL A 105 -12.23 -8.52 -10.18
N THR A 106 -10.94 -8.20 -10.11
CA THR A 106 -10.37 -7.40 -9.04
C THR A 106 -9.72 -6.14 -9.58
N GLU A 107 -10.07 -5.00 -8.99
CA GLU A 107 -9.42 -3.72 -9.19
C GLU A 107 -8.67 -3.32 -7.92
N THR A 108 -7.44 -2.87 -8.06
CA THR A 108 -6.68 -2.26 -6.97
C THR A 108 -6.54 -0.79 -7.28
N SER A 109 -6.68 0.06 -6.27
CA SER A 109 -6.58 1.52 -6.38
C SER A 109 -5.70 2.08 -5.27
N LEU A 110 -4.80 3.01 -5.61
CA LEU A 110 -4.03 3.74 -4.60
C LEU A 110 -4.92 4.82 -3.99
N VAL A 111 -5.24 4.67 -2.71
CA VAL A 111 -6.11 5.60 -1.98
C VAL A 111 -5.30 6.77 -1.42
N GLN A 112 -4.16 6.48 -0.81
CA GLN A 112 -3.30 7.47 -0.17
C GLN A 112 -1.85 7.01 -0.25
N SER A 113 -0.95 7.96 -0.43
CA SER A 113 0.49 7.78 -0.26
C SER A 113 0.96 8.74 0.83
N THR A 114 1.67 8.22 1.83
CA THR A 114 2.21 8.99 2.94
C THR A 114 3.71 8.75 3.03
N GLN A 115 4.49 9.78 2.71
CA GLN A 115 5.93 9.76 2.88
C GLN A 115 6.27 9.84 4.37
N ILE A 116 7.01 8.86 4.87
CA ILE A 116 7.43 8.77 6.28
C ILE A 116 8.93 9.03 6.47
N ALA A 117 9.70 9.01 5.39
CA ALA A 117 11.10 9.42 5.38
C ALA A 117 11.48 10.00 4.01
N ASP A 118 12.35 11.01 4.01
CA ASP A 118 12.85 11.71 2.82
C ASP A 118 14.36 11.99 2.95
N GLY A 119 15.08 11.88 1.84
CA GLY A 119 16.55 11.90 1.78
C GLY A 119 17.17 10.58 2.24
N ASP A 120 18.51 10.50 2.23
CA ASP A 120 19.25 9.28 2.58
C ASP A 120 18.96 8.83 4.02
N VAL A 121 18.02 7.89 4.15
CA VAL A 121 17.49 7.44 5.43
C VAL A 121 18.59 6.83 6.31
N CYS A 122 18.64 7.28 7.57
CA CYS A 122 19.62 6.78 8.54
C CYS A 122 19.41 5.28 8.83
N ARG A 123 20.53 4.56 8.96
CA ARG A 123 20.53 3.14 9.32
C ARG A 123 20.46 3.01 10.85
N ASN A 124 19.87 1.91 11.33
CA ASN A 124 19.72 1.58 12.74
C ASN A 124 18.98 2.64 13.56
N MET A 125 18.10 3.40 12.90
CA MET A 125 17.18 4.33 13.53
C MET A 125 15.75 3.81 13.35
N THR A 126 15.01 3.75 14.45
CA THR A 126 13.59 3.39 14.42
C THR A 126 12.78 4.56 13.88
N LEU A 127 12.17 4.36 12.72
CA LEU A 127 11.25 5.28 12.08
C LEU A 127 9.81 4.93 12.47
N PRO A 128 9.04 5.86 13.04
CA PRO A 128 7.64 5.61 13.35
C PRO A 128 6.79 5.60 12.08
N ILE A 129 5.87 4.64 11.98
CA ILE A 129 4.78 4.64 11.01
C ILE A 129 3.56 5.20 11.73
N TYR A 130 3.01 6.31 11.25
CA TYR A 130 1.79 6.90 11.78
C TYR A 130 0.97 7.50 10.64
N VAL A 131 0.00 6.74 10.13
CA VAL A 131 -0.78 7.11 8.94
C VAL A 131 -2.25 7.27 9.29
N ILE A 132 -2.76 8.49 9.16
CA ILE A 132 -4.19 8.78 9.35
C ILE A 132 -4.95 8.29 8.11
N LEU A 133 -6.02 7.52 8.34
CA LEU A 133 -6.87 7.00 7.28
C LEU A 133 -7.72 8.12 6.64
N PRO A 134 -7.82 8.17 5.30
CA PRO A 134 -8.61 9.19 4.60
C PRO A 134 -10.10 8.84 4.67
N ARG A 135 -10.81 9.46 5.62
CA ARG A 135 -12.22 9.15 5.97
C ARG A 135 -13.20 8.99 4.80
N LEU A 136 -13.04 9.75 3.72
CA LEU A 136 -13.94 9.70 2.56
C LEU A 136 -13.62 8.58 1.57
N LEU A 137 -12.44 7.97 1.67
CA LEU A 137 -11.93 6.96 0.74
C LEU A 137 -11.74 5.58 1.39
N THR A 138 -11.94 5.49 2.71
CA THR A 138 -11.88 4.24 3.48
C THR A 138 -13.25 3.86 4.03
N CYS A 139 -13.49 2.56 4.10
CA CYS A 139 -14.66 1.93 4.71
C CYS A 139 -14.21 0.66 5.43
N PRO A 140 -15.10 0.00 6.21
CA PRO A 140 -14.75 -1.30 6.77
C PRO A 140 -14.48 -2.30 5.65
N THR A 141 -13.51 -3.19 5.86
CA THR A 141 -13.34 -4.38 5.03
C THR A 141 -14.66 -5.13 5.01
N SER A 142 -15.17 -5.39 3.81
CA SER A 142 -16.53 -5.90 3.60
C SER A 142 -16.49 -7.06 2.63
N LEU A 143 -17.10 -8.17 3.01
CA LEU A 143 -17.32 -9.34 2.15
C LEU A 143 -18.83 -9.57 2.03
N ALA A 144 -19.41 -9.20 0.90
CA ALA A 144 -20.84 -9.21 0.65
C ALA A 144 -21.17 -10.09 -0.57
N GLY A 145 -21.03 -11.41 -0.41
CA GLY A 145 -21.36 -12.40 -1.45
C GLY A 145 -20.58 -12.16 -2.75
N PRO A 146 -21.22 -11.66 -3.82
CA PRO A 146 -20.56 -11.41 -5.10
C PRO A 146 -19.63 -10.18 -5.09
N PHE A 147 -19.45 -9.47 -3.98
CA PHE A 147 -18.59 -8.28 -3.91
C PHE A 147 -17.73 -8.25 -2.65
N SER A 148 -16.49 -7.76 -2.73
CA SER A 148 -15.67 -7.42 -1.58
C SER A 148 -14.94 -6.09 -1.73
N ILE A 149 -14.71 -5.44 -0.58
CA ILE A 149 -13.77 -4.33 -0.43
C ILE A 149 -12.76 -4.73 0.63
N GLU A 150 -11.49 -4.75 0.25
CA GLU A 150 -10.35 -5.06 1.10
C GLU A 150 -9.33 -3.93 1.06
N PHE A 151 -8.47 -3.85 2.07
CA PHE A 151 -7.38 -2.88 2.10
C PHE A 151 -6.03 -3.56 2.29
N LYS A 152 -4.98 -2.93 1.78
CA LYS A 152 -3.59 -3.32 2.00
C LYS A 152 -2.75 -2.11 2.32
N ALA A 153 -1.79 -2.29 3.22
CA ALA A 153 -0.73 -1.31 3.46
C ALA A 153 0.53 -1.79 2.74
N SER A 154 1.09 -0.96 1.87
CA SER A 154 2.36 -1.25 1.22
C SER A 154 3.43 -0.29 1.70
N ILE A 155 4.51 -0.83 2.25
CA ILE A 155 5.74 -0.09 2.52
C ILE A 155 6.54 -0.07 1.22
N VAL A 156 6.90 1.12 0.75
CA VAL A 156 7.63 1.33 -0.50
C VAL A 156 8.91 2.08 -0.20
N ILE A 157 10.04 1.51 -0.60
CA ILE A 157 11.37 2.08 -0.47
C ILE A 157 11.82 2.50 -1.86
N THR A 158 12.12 3.78 -2.02
CA THR A 158 12.69 4.33 -3.25
C THR A 158 14.18 4.54 -3.03
N PHE A 159 15.02 3.91 -3.85
CA PHE A 159 16.46 4.10 -3.82
C PHE A 159 16.89 5.24 -4.75
N GLU A 160 17.96 5.95 -4.38
CA GLU A 160 18.55 6.93 -5.25
C GLU A 160 19.19 6.23 -6.47
N SER A 161 18.78 6.63 -7.67
CA SER A 161 19.29 6.05 -8.91
C SER A 161 19.29 7.08 -10.03
N GLN A 162 20.29 7.08 -10.90
CA GLN A 162 20.27 7.94 -12.09
C GLN A 162 19.14 7.55 -13.06
N LEU A 163 18.67 6.28 -13.01
CA LEU A 163 17.54 5.80 -13.80
C LEU A 163 16.20 6.43 -13.38
N SER A 164 16.07 6.89 -12.13
CA SER A 164 14.84 7.55 -11.67
C SER A 164 14.65 8.93 -12.31
N LYS A 165 15.73 9.55 -12.80
CA LYS A 165 15.71 10.89 -13.43
C LYS A 165 15.28 10.85 -14.90
N THR A 166 15.39 9.70 -15.57
CA THR A 166 15.13 9.56 -17.01
C THR A 166 13.71 9.06 -17.32
N HIS A 167 12.99 8.52 -16.34
CA HIS A 167 11.61 8.06 -16.49
C HIS A 167 10.63 8.99 -15.76
N PRO A 168 9.81 9.79 -16.46
CA PRO A 168 8.78 10.61 -15.81
C PRO A 168 7.75 9.71 -15.09
N LYS A 169 7.16 10.29 -14.03
CA LYS A 169 6.20 9.69 -13.10
C LYS A 169 5.12 8.86 -13.83
N SER A 170 5.31 7.54 -13.86
CA SER A 170 4.27 6.57 -14.22
C SER A 170 3.69 5.95 -12.95
N ASP A 171 2.60 5.19 -13.09
CA ASP A 171 1.82 4.59 -11.99
C ASP A 171 2.72 4.12 -10.82
N PRO A 172 2.52 4.64 -9.59
CA PRO A 172 3.36 4.35 -8.42
C PRO A 172 3.36 2.88 -8.00
N ARG A 173 2.44 2.06 -8.55
CA ARG A 173 2.37 0.62 -8.31
C ARG A 173 3.21 -0.19 -9.31
N THR A 174 3.72 0.45 -10.36
CA THR A 174 4.56 -0.24 -11.34
C THR A 174 5.91 -0.54 -10.71
N PRO A 175 6.32 -1.83 -10.59
CA PRO A 175 7.61 -2.18 -10.02
C PRO A 175 8.75 -1.59 -10.83
N ARG A 176 9.79 -1.10 -10.14
CA ARG A 176 10.96 -0.49 -10.77
C ARG A 176 12.23 -1.04 -10.16
N LEU A 177 13.32 -0.99 -10.93
CA LEU A 177 14.64 -1.46 -10.47
C LEU A 177 15.09 -0.75 -9.18
N TRP A 178 14.76 0.53 -9.03
CA TRP A 178 15.11 1.36 -7.87
C TRP A 178 14.01 1.43 -6.81
N MET A 179 13.05 0.50 -6.82
CA MET A 179 11.99 0.42 -5.82
C MET A 179 11.92 -0.97 -5.23
N ALA A 180 11.93 -1.06 -3.91
CA ALA A 180 11.55 -2.27 -3.18
C ALA A 180 10.26 -2.01 -2.42
N MET A 181 9.43 -3.03 -2.24
CA MET A 181 8.18 -2.91 -1.52
C MET A 181 7.79 -4.20 -0.82
N GLU A 182 7.00 -4.05 0.24
CA GLU A 182 6.32 -5.14 0.90
C GLU A 182 4.86 -4.73 1.12
N THR A 183 3.92 -5.59 0.76
CA THR A 183 2.49 -5.30 0.80
C THR A 183 1.79 -6.27 1.74
N LEU A 184 1.21 -5.73 2.81
CA LEU A 184 0.60 -6.49 3.90
C LEU A 184 -0.93 -6.30 3.86
N PRO A 185 -1.70 -7.35 4.20
CA PRO A 185 -3.14 -7.22 4.38
C PRO A 185 -3.45 -6.23 5.50
N LEU A 186 -4.48 -5.41 5.30
CA LEU A 186 -4.98 -4.48 6.29
C LEU A 186 -6.50 -4.59 6.34
N GLU A 187 -7.00 -5.18 7.42
CA GLU A 187 -8.43 -5.22 7.70
C GLU A 187 -8.83 -3.92 8.40
N LEU A 188 -9.77 -3.18 7.78
CA LEU A 188 -10.33 -1.97 8.37
C LEU A 188 -11.64 -2.31 9.05
N ILE A 189 -11.81 -1.92 10.31
CA ILE A 189 -13.03 -2.19 11.07
C ILE A 189 -13.67 -0.91 11.56
N ARG A 190 -14.99 -0.96 11.74
CA ARG A 190 -15.73 0.08 12.43
C ARG A 190 -15.83 -0.27 13.90
N THR A 191 -15.17 0.48 14.75
CA THR A 191 -15.38 0.42 16.20
C THR A 191 -16.57 1.31 16.59
N ARG A 192 -17.24 0.99 17.71
CA ARG A 192 -18.29 1.85 18.30
C ARG A 192 -17.70 3.13 18.88
#